data_AF-A0ABD2TWW1-F1
#
_entry.id   AF-A0ABD2TWW1-F1
#
_cell.length_a   1.000
_cell.length_b   1.000
_cell.length_c   1.000
_cell.angle_alpha   90.00
_cell.angle_beta   90.00
_cell.angle_gamma   90.00
#
_symmetry.space_group_name_H-M   'P 1'
#
loop_
_entity.id
_entity.type
_entity.pdbx_description
1 polymer ?
#
loop_
_entity_poly.entity_id
_entity_poly.type
_entity_poly.pdbx_seq_one_letter_code
_entity_poly.pdbx_strand_id
1 'polypeptide(L)'
;MLTSSLRLPFLPLPHSHPVFSPLNFTKVVHFYNPNCPLNPISSSKRCGSTSSSSNGHTWPDGDAERYCSNDNLRNEDDYAIQMFGSDEELSSQIPTQAQTLVEGSGSVLVSEYKPVPDVDYLQELLAIQQQGPRNIGFFGTRNMGFMHQELIEILSYALVITKNHIFTSGAAGTNAAVIRGALRAEKPELLTVILPQSLEKQPPESQELLSKVKHVIEKPHNDHLSLLEASRLCNMDIISQVQQVICFAFHDSRLLMETCQEAKNLRKIVTLFYLD
;
A
#
# COMPACT_ATOMS: atom_id res chain seq x y z
N MET A 1 54.80 -53.09 19.59
CA MET A 1 53.63 -53.71 20.22
C MET A 1 52.59 -52.61 20.48
N LEU A 2 51.38 -52.86 20.00
CA LEU A 2 50.09 -52.22 20.30
C LEU A 2 49.94 -50.70 20.06
N THR A 3 49.57 -50.40 18.81
CA THR A 3 48.77 -49.25 18.40
C THR A 3 47.32 -49.46 18.84
N SER A 4 46.77 -48.58 19.70
CA SER A 4 45.34 -48.57 20.03
C SER A 4 44.64 -47.43 19.33
N SER A 5 43.94 -47.77 18.24
CA SER A 5 42.95 -46.94 17.56
C SER A 5 41.69 -46.82 18.43
N LEU A 6 41.41 -45.61 18.92
CA LEU A 6 40.12 -45.30 19.55
C LEU A 6 39.14 -44.87 18.46
N ARG A 7 38.27 -45.80 18.06
CA ARG A 7 37.05 -45.52 17.27
C ARG A 7 36.01 -44.88 18.19
N LEU A 8 35.65 -43.64 17.91
CA LEU A 8 34.46 -42.99 18.46
C LEU A 8 33.19 -43.61 17.85
N PRO A 9 32.15 -43.92 18.65
CA PRO A 9 30.88 -44.38 18.12
C PRO A 9 30.10 -43.21 17.51
N PHE A 10 29.64 -43.40 16.27
CA PHE A 10 28.69 -42.55 15.57
C PHE A 10 27.38 -42.47 16.37
N LEU A 11 27.04 -41.28 16.87
CA LEU A 11 25.71 -40.94 17.36
C LEU A 11 24.82 -40.58 16.15
N PRO A 12 23.60 -41.12 16.03
CA PRO A 12 22.69 -40.73 14.96
C PRO A 12 22.13 -39.33 15.24
N LEU A 13 22.23 -38.43 14.25
CA LEU A 13 21.54 -37.14 14.26
C LEU A 13 20.02 -37.37 14.19
N PRO A 14 19.21 -36.68 15.01
CA PRO A 14 17.77 -36.64 14.80
C PRO A 14 17.46 -35.70 13.63
N HIS A 15 17.15 -36.27 12.46
CA HIS A 15 16.44 -35.57 11.40
C HIS A 15 14.98 -35.41 11.81
N SER A 16 14.63 -34.28 12.43
CA SER A 16 13.25 -33.82 12.54
C SER A 16 12.97 -32.76 11.48
N HIS A 17 12.50 -33.20 10.32
CA HIS A 17 11.78 -32.31 9.40
C HIS A 17 10.43 -31.97 10.04
N PRO A 18 10.05 -30.69 10.19
CA PRO A 18 8.65 -30.37 10.45
C PRO A 18 7.86 -30.66 9.16
N VAL A 19 7.08 -31.73 9.19
CA VAL A 19 6.02 -31.98 8.21
C VAL A 19 5.00 -30.86 8.36
N PHE A 20 5.00 -29.92 7.42
CA PHE A 20 3.91 -28.96 7.26
C PHE A 20 2.63 -29.74 6.96
N SER A 21 1.76 -29.84 7.97
CA SER A 21 0.39 -30.26 7.76
C SER A 21 -0.40 -29.05 7.28
N PRO A 22 -1.11 -29.11 6.14
CA PRO A 22 -2.00 -28.03 5.75
C PRO A 22 -3.15 -28.00 6.76
N LEU A 23 -3.26 -26.90 7.51
CA LEU A 23 -4.43 -26.63 8.33
C LEU A 23 -5.64 -26.51 7.40
N ASN A 24 -6.56 -27.46 7.54
CA ASN A 24 -7.89 -27.43 6.94
C ASN A 24 -8.61 -26.15 7.37
N PHE A 25 -8.73 -25.20 6.46
CA PHE A 25 -9.59 -24.02 6.60
C PHE A 25 -11.02 -24.40 6.19
N THR A 26 -11.68 -25.25 6.98
CA THR A 26 -13.13 -25.48 6.89
C THR A 26 -13.82 -24.85 8.09
N LYS A 27 -13.91 -23.52 8.06
CA LYS A 27 -15.02 -22.80 8.69
C LYS A 27 -15.54 -21.76 7.70
N VAL A 28 -16.49 -22.24 6.89
CA VAL A 28 -17.48 -21.41 6.20
C VAL A 28 -18.22 -20.62 7.28
N VAL A 29 -18.02 -19.30 7.31
CA VAL A 29 -18.87 -18.40 8.08
C VAL A 29 -20.14 -18.19 7.27
N HIS A 30 -21.21 -18.88 7.66
CA HIS A 30 -22.55 -18.67 7.14
C HIS A 30 -23.02 -17.26 7.49
N PHE A 31 -23.27 -16.41 6.49
CA PHE A 31 -24.16 -15.26 6.65
C PHE A 31 -25.60 -15.77 6.68
N TYR A 32 -26.18 -15.85 7.87
CA TYR A 32 -27.63 -16.04 8.01
C TYR A 32 -28.34 -14.69 7.84
N ASN A 33 -29.09 -14.58 6.76
CA ASN A 33 -30.12 -13.58 6.52
C ASN A 33 -31.46 -14.15 7.04
N PRO A 34 -32.17 -13.52 7.99
CA PRO A 34 -33.54 -13.88 8.32
C PRO A 34 -34.52 -13.04 7.49
N ASN A 35 -35.20 -13.73 6.58
CA ASN A 35 -36.31 -13.26 5.76
C ASN A 35 -37.44 -12.56 6.55
N CYS A 36 -38.00 -11.55 5.89
CA CYS A 36 -39.34 -11.01 6.08
C CYS A 36 -40.44 -12.08 6.08
N PRO A 37 -41.57 -11.85 6.77
CA PRO A 37 -42.85 -12.43 6.40
C PRO A 37 -43.75 -11.38 5.72
N LEU A 38 -44.17 -11.71 4.49
CA LEU A 38 -45.31 -11.10 3.81
C LEU A 38 -46.61 -11.57 4.47
N ASN A 39 -47.60 -10.69 4.60
CA ASN A 39 -49.00 -11.08 4.42
C ASN A 39 -49.87 -9.89 3.92
N PRO A 40 -50.93 -10.16 3.13
CA PRO A 40 -51.63 -9.15 2.33
C PRO A 40 -53.00 -8.80 2.92
N ILE A 41 -53.40 -7.52 2.89
CA ILE A 41 -54.81 -7.12 3.00
C ILE A 41 -55.08 -5.92 2.08
N SER A 42 -56.07 -6.09 1.21
CA SER A 42 -56.69 -5.07 0.38
C SER A 42 -57.78 -4.32 1.16
N SER A 43 -57.92 -3.01 0.95
CA SER A 43 -59.19 -2.33 0.62
C SER A 43 -59.12 -0.80 0.77
N SER A 44 -59.29 -0.12 -0.37
CA SER A 44 -60.33 0.88 -0.65
C SER A 44 -60.66 1.99 0.38
N LYS A 45 -60.34 3.26 0.04
CA LYS A 45 -61.27 4.41 -0.21
C LYS A 45 -60.79 5.77 0.33
N ARG A 46 -60.68 6.71 -0.64
CA ARG A 46 -61.17 8.11 -0.71
C ARG A 46 -60.82 9.16 0.38
N CYS A 47 -60.13 10.18 -0.13
CA CYS A 47 -60.44 11.63 -0.15
C CYS A 47 -60.53 12.44 1.15
N GLY A 48 -59.80 13.56 1.16
CA GLY A 48 -60.08 14.70 2.05
C GLY A 48 -58.92 15.69 2.20
N SER A 49 -58.48 16.32 1.11
CA SER A 49 -57.64 17.53 1.18
C SER A 49 -58.52 18.77 1.09
N THR A 50 -58.51 19.59 2.15
CA THR A 50 -59.00 20.98 2.14
C THR A 50 -57.87 21.93 1.76
N SER A 51 -58.25 22.90 0.95
CA SER A 51 -57.46 23.91 0.25
C SER A 51 -57.33 25.22 1.02
N SER A 52 -56.28 25.99 0.72
CA SER A 52 -56.26 27.45 0.45
C SER A 52 -54.80 27.91 0.27
N SER A 53 -54.34 28.16 -0.97
CA SER A 53 -54.25 29.47 -1.67
C SER A 53 -53.05 30.31 -1.19
N SER A 54 -52.21 30.97 -1.98
CA SER A 54 -52.17 31.36 -3.41
C SER A 54 -50.75 31.93 -3.67
N ASN A 55 -50.06 31.62 -4.76
CA ASN A 55 -49.91 32.42 -6.00
C ASN A 55 -49.04 31.50 -6.90
N GLY A 56 -49.41 31.09 -8.11
CA GLY A 56 -49.79 31.91 -9.25
C GLY A 56 -48.52 32.33 -9.99
N HIS A 57 -48.08 31.56 -11.01
CA HIS A 57 -47.77 32.03 -12.36
C HIS A 57 -47.34 30.87 -13.29
N THR A 58 -47.91 30.96 -14.49
CA THR A 58 -48.08 30.05 -15.61
C THR A 58 -46.80 29.63 -16.35
N TRP A 59 -46.77 28.39 -16.85
CA TRP A 59 -45.81 27.83 -17.81
C TRP A 59 -45.90 28.48 -19.20
N PRO A 60 -44.83 28.38 -20.01
CA PRO A 60 -44.99 27.66 -21.27
C PRO A 60 -43.87 26.65 -21.58
N ASP A 61 -44.24 25.69 -22.42
CA ASP A 61 -43.44 24.67 -23.09
C ASP A 61 -42.28 25.21 -23.93
N GLY A 62 -41.28 24.34 -24.15
CA GLY A 62 -40.45 24.33 -25.37
C GLY A 62 -39.10 25.03 -25.25
N ASP A 63 -38.03 24.25 -25.19
CA ASP A 63 -37.10 24.10 -26.32
C ASP A 63 -35.73 23.58 -25.85
N ALA A 64 -35.37 22.43 -26.42
CA ALA A 64 -34.05 21.85 -26.41
C ALA A 64 -33.36 22.23 -27.72
N GLU A 65 -32.27 23.00 -27.68
CA GLU A 65 -31.33 23.18 -28.81
C GLU A 65 -29.91 23.33 -28.24
N ARG A 66 -29.02 22.38 -28.52
CA ARG A 66 -28.06 22.32 -29.65
C ARG A 66 -26.91 23.32 -29.55
N TYR A 67 -25.71 22.79 -29.39
CA TYR A 67 -24.53 23.25 -30.11
C TYR A 67 -23.95 22.09 -30.94
N CYS A 68 -23.34 22.48 -32.05
CA CYS A 68 -23.42 21.83 -33.35
C CYS A 68 -22.62 20.54 -33.55
N SER A 69 -23.20 19.72 -34.44
CA SER A 69 -22.59 18.66 -35.23
C SER A 69 -21.37 19.12 -36.04
N ASN A 70 -20.46 18.19 -36.32
CA ASN A 70 -20.19 17.87 -37.72
C ASN A 70 -19.80 16.40 -37.89
N ASP A 71 -20.53 15.74 -38.78
CA ASP A 71 -20.28 14.43 -39.34
C ASP A 71 -18.90 14.37 -40.01
N ASN A 72 -18.27 13.19 -39.99
CA ASN A 72 -17.65 12.62 -41.18
C ASN A 72 -17.31 11.13 -40.96
N LEU A 73 -18.14 10.29 -41.59
CA LEU A 73 -17.78 9.23 -42.52
C LEU A 73 -16.67 8.25 -42.13
N ARG A 74 -17.12 7.02 -41.85
CA ARG A 74 -16.37 5.77 -42.03
C ARG A 74 -15.57 5.79 -43.34
N ASN A 75 -14.27 5.56 -43.25
CA ASN A 75 -13.53 4.72 -44.19
C ASN A 75 -12.53 3.90 -43.38
N GLU A 76 -12.74 2.58 -43.41
CA GLU A 76 -11.68 1.61 -43.21
C GLU A 76 -10.72 1.74 -44.39
N ASP A 77 -9.41 1.79 -44.14
CA ASP A 77 -8.34 1.16 -44.93
C ASP A 77 -6.96 1.70 -44.50
N ASP A 78 -5.97 0.79 -44.52
CA ASP A 78 -4.52 0.99 -44.38
C ASP A 78 -3.91 1.19 -42.98
N TYR A 79 -3.79 0.08 -42.24
CA TYR A 79 -2.67 -0.12 -41.30
C TYR A 79 -1.40 -0.48 -42.09
N ALA A 80 -0.77 0.51 -42.70
CA ALA A 80 0.61 0.40 -43.13
C ALA A 80 1.52 0.57 -41.90
N ILE A 81 2.22 -0.52 -41.55
CA ILE A 81 3.26 -0.55 -40.52
C ILE A 81 4.33 0.49 -40.85
N GLN A 82 4.33 1.61 -40.12
CA GLN A 82 5.35 2.64 -40.24
C GLN A 82 6.59 2.22 -39.45
N MET A 83 7.49 1.57 -40.17
CA MET A 83 8.84 1.20 -39.77
C MET A 83 9.67 2.44 -39.38
N PHE A 84 10.46 2.25 -38.33
CA PHE A 84 11.42 3.20 -37.75
C PHE A 84 12.32 3.85 -38.81
N GLY A 85 12.42 5.19 -38.74
CA GLY A 85 13.41 5.99 -39.44
C GLY A 85 14.77 5.89 -38.77
N SER A 86 15.76 5.55 -39.58
CA SER A 86 17.16 5.27 -39.28
C SER A 86 17.96 6.56 -39.02
N ASP A 87 18.68 6.61 -37.91
CA ASP A 87 19.88 7.44 -37.78
C ASP A 87 21.10 6.51 -37.66
N GLU A 88 21.90 6.48 -38.72
CA GLU A 88 23.34 6.23 -38.79
C GLU A 88 23.92 5.16 -37.82
N GLU A 89 23.59 3.92 -38.15
CA GLU A 89 24.42 2.71 -38.18
C GLU A 89 25.90 2.82 -37.67
N LEU A 90 26.11 2.63 -36.36
CA LEU A 90 27.29 1.91 -35.87
C LEU A 90 26.84 0.50 -35.49
N SER A 91 26.90 -0.40 -36.46
CA SER A 91 26.51 -1.80 -36.32
C SER A 91 27.43 -2.56 -35.35
N SER A 92 27.07 -2.61 -34.07
CA SER A 92 27.59 -3.63 -33.16
C SER A 92 26.85 -4.95 -33.41
N GLN A 93 27.15 -5.61 -34.52
CA GLN A 93 26.66 -6.97 -34.78
C GLN A 93 27.35 -7.94 -33.82
N ILE A 94 26.57 -8.68 -33.03
CA ILE A 94 27.09 -9.80 -32.26
C ILE A 94 27.44 -10.90 -33.28
N PRO A 95 28.71 -11.31 -33.38
CA PRO A 95 29.13 -12.28 -34.39
C PRO A 95 28.43 -13.62 -34.15
N THR A 96 27.99 -14.24 -35.24
CA THR A 96 27.42 -15.59 -35.18
C THR A 96 28.51 -16.59 -34.84
N GLN A 97 28.15 -17.73 -34.21
CA GLN A 97 29.12 -18.73 -33.72
C GLN A 97 30.11 -19.23 -34.79
N ALA A 98 29.78 -19.15 -36.08
CA ALA A 98 30.69 -19.48 -37.17
C ALA A 98 31.80 -18.44 -37.40
N GLN A 99 31.55 -17.15 -37.12
CA GLN A 99 32.51 -16.05 -37.32
C GLN A 99 33.58 -16.02 -36.21
N THR A 100 33.20 -16.34 -34.97
CA THR A 100 34.13 -16.39 -33.82
C THR A 100 35.22 -17.45 -33.95
N LEU A 101 34.97 -18.54 -34.70
CA LEU A 101 35.93 -19.63 -34.91
C LEU A 101 37.03 -19.29 -35.93
N VAL A 102 36.79 -18.34 -36.84
CA VAL A 102 37.70 -18.07 -37.97
C VAL A 102 38.60 -16.86 -37.71
N GLU A 103 38.12 -15.84 -36.98
CA GLU A 103 38.87 -14.58 -36.82
C GLU A 103 39.55 -14.41 -35.45
N GLY A 104 39.34 -15.34 -34.51
CA GLY A 104 39.93 -15.26 -33.17
C GLY A 104 39.33 -14.12 -32.32
N SER A 105 39.27 -14.34 -31.01
CA SER A 105 38.52 -13.51 -30.05
C SER A 105 39.14 -12.12 -29.74
N GLY A 106 39.63 -11.39 -30.75
CA GLY A 106 40.52 -10.24 -30.57
C GLY A 106 39.94 -8.85 -30.79
N SER A 107 38.64 -8.66 -31.06
CA SER A 107 38.11 -7.32 -31.38
C SER A 107 36.65 -7.13 -30.96
N VAL A 108 36.44 -6.87 -29.68
CA VAL A 108 35.29 -6.10 -29.20
C VAL A 108 35.87 -4.96 -28.39
N LEU A 109 35.87 -3.74 -28.95
CA LEU A 109 36.05 -2.53 -28.17
C LEU A 109 34.80 -2.38 -27.30
N VAL A 110 34.86 -2.97 -26.11
CA VAL A 110 33.91 -2.68 -25.04
C VAL A 110 34.11 -1.21 -24.71
N SER A 111 33.20 -0.36 -25.19
CA SER A 111 33.03 0.98 -24.62
C SER A 111 32.97 0.77 -23.12
N GLU A 112 33.92 1.37 -22.41
CA GLU A 112 34.07 1.24 -20.97
C GLU A 112 32.78 1.75 -20.31
N TYR A 113 31.85 0.83 -20.05
CA TYR A 113 30.74 1.08 -19.16
C TYR A 113 31.37 1.30 -17.80
N LYS A 114 31.56 2.55 -17.41
CA LYS A 114 31.78 2.92 -16.02
C LYS A 114 30.48 2.62 -15.30
N PRO A 115 30.37 1.54 -14.50
CA PRO A 115 29.28 1.47 -13.56
C PRO A 115 29.56 2.61 -12.59
N VAL A 116 28.69 3.60 -12.53
CA VAL A 116 28.56 4.37 -11.29
C VAL A 116 28.36 3.30 -10.20
N PRO A 117 29.16 3.28 -9.12
CA PRO A 117 29.02 2.22 -8.12
C PRO A 117 27.60 2.31 -7.59
N ASP A 118 26.76 1.36 -7.99
CA ASP A 118 25.35 1.27 -7.61
C ASP A 118 25.26 0.65 -6.22
N VAL A 119 26.00 1.24 -5.27
CA VAL A 119 25.96 0.91 -3.85
C VAL A 119 24.53 1.09 -3.31
N ASP A 120 23.74 1.95 -3.95
CA ASP A 120 22.37 2.27 -3.57
C ASP A 120 21.42 1.11 -3.93
N TYR A 121 21.47 0.61 -5.17
CA TYR A 121 20.71 -0.58 -5.56
C TYR A 121 21.13 -1.84 -4.78
N LEU A 122 22.44 -2.04 -4.57
CA LEU A 122 22.92 -3.18 -3.80
C LEU A 122 22.42 -3.15 -2.35
N GLN A 123 22.34 -1.97 -1.74
CA GLN A 123 21.81 -1.82 -0.38
C GLN A 123 20.31 -2.12 -0.32
N GLU A 124 19.53 -1.73 -1.34
CA GLU A 124 18.12 -2.11 -1.47
C GLU A 124 17.96 -3.63 -1.63
N LEU A 125 18.77 -4.26 -2.50
CA LEU A 125 18.76 -5.72 -2.68
C LEU A 125 19.13 -6.47 -1.40
N LEU A 126 20.15 -6.01 -0.67
CA LEU A 126 20.54 -6.59 0.60
C LEU A 126 19.43 -6.44 1.65
N ALA A 127 18.77 -5.29 1.69
CA ALA A 127 17.64 -5.06 2.57
C ALA A 127 16.45 -5.96 2.22
N ILE A 128 16.24 -6.33 0.95
CA ILE A 128 15.23 -7.32 0.54
C ILE A 128 15.59 -8.73 1.05
N GLN A 129 16.86 -9.13 0.95
CA GLN A 129 17.33 -10.47 1.35
C GLN A 129 17.38 -10.69 2.86
N GLN A 130 17.38 -9.64 3.68
CA GLN A 130 17.29 -9.76 5.14
C GLN A 130 15.90 -10.27 5.55
N GLN A 131 15.75 -11.59 5.70
CA GLN A 131 14.54 -12.29 6.14
C GLN A 131 14.33 -12.21 7.67
N GLY A 132 14.45 -11.01 8.23
CA GLY A 132 14.24 -10.75 9.66
C GLY A 132 13.07 -9.79 9.92
N PRO A 133 12.60 -9.72 11.17
CA PRO A 133 11.67 -8.67 11.61
C PRO A 133 12.20 -7.26 11.28
N ARG A 134 11.31 -6.38 10.84
CA ARG A 134 11.63 -4.99 10.46
C ARG A 134 10.80 -4.00 11.24
N ASN A 135 11.30 -2.77 11.32
CA ASN A 135 10.52 -1.62 11.71
C ASN A 135 9.85 -1.06 10.45
N ILE A 136 8.52 -0.99 10.47
CA ILE A 136 7.69 -0.62 9.32
C ILE A 136 6.87 0.62 9.68
N GLY A 137 7.02 1.69 8.90
CA GLY A 137 6.26 2.92 9.02
C GLY A 137 5.00 2.88 8.16
N PHE A 138 3.83 3.08 8.75
CA PHE A 138 2.57 3.22 8.04
C PHE A 138 2.13 4.67 7.95
N PHE A 139 1.84 5.09 6.72
CA PHE A 139 1.27 6.39 6.40
C PHE A 139 0.04 6.22 5.53
N GLY A 140 -0.89 7.17 5.61
CA GLY A 140 -1.92 7.23 4.61
C GLY A 140 -2.96 8.32 4.83
N THR A 141 -3.92 8.33 3.92
CA THR A 141 -5.03 9.28 3.95
C THR A 141 -6.00 8.99 5.09
N ARG A 142 -6.61 10.06 5.60
CA ARG A 142 -7.68 9.98 6.61
C ARG A 142 -9.01 9.57 6.00
N ASN A 143 -9.25 9.97 4.75
CA ASN A 143 -10.51 9.72 4.06
C ASN A 143 -10.34 8.55 3.09
N MET A 144 -10.81 7.36 3.48
CA MET A 144 -10.79 6.18 2.62
C MET A 144 -12.00 5.29 2.87
N GLY A 145 -12.41 4.56 1.82
CA GLY A 145 -13.51 3.61 1.88
C GLY A 145 -13.27 2.49 2.89
N PHE A 146 -14.35 1.95 3.44
CA PHE A 146 -14.33 0.90 4.47
C PHE A 146 -13.52 -0.33 4.05
N MET A 147 -13.66 -0.75 2.79
CA MET A 147 -12.91 -1.90 2.24
C MET A 147 -11.38 -1.73 2.34
N HIS A 148 -10.85 -0.52 2.10
CA HIS A 148 -9.42 -0.27 2.27
C HIS A 148 -9.00 -0.35 3.73
N GLN A 149 -9.85 0.13 4.65
CA GLN A 149 -9.59 0.04 6.08
C GLN A 149 -9.51 -1.42 6.55
N GLU A 150 -10.42 -2.29 6.09
CA GLU A 150 -10.39 -3.73 6.41
C GLU A 150 -9.12 -4.41 5.90
N LEU A 151 -8.70 -4.11 4.66
CA LEU A 151 -7.46 -4.62 4.09
C LEU A 151 -6.24 -4.20 4.93
N ILE A 152 -6.18 -2.92 5.30
CA ILE A 152 -5.08 -2.36 6.09
C ILE A 152 -5.03 -2.97 7.49
N GLU A 153 -6.20 -3.22 8.10
CA GLU A 153 -6.30 -3.89 9.39
C GLU A 153 -5.72 -5.31 9.35
N ILE A 154 -6.10 -6.10 8.32
CA ILE A 154 -5.58 -7.46 8.13
C ILE A 154 -4.07 -7.45 7.86
N LEU A 155 -3.60 -6.52 7.02
CA LEU A 155 -2.17 -6.37 6.71
C LEU A 155 -1.36 -6.06 7.97
N SER A 156 -1.83 -5.11 8.78
CA SER A 156 -1.16 -4.68 10.01
C SER A 156 -1.10 -5.82 11.04
N TYR A 157 -2.21 -6.55 11.19
CA TYR A 157 -2.25 -7.76 12.01
C TYR A 157 -1.19 -8.78 11.57
N ALA A 158 -1.14 -9.12 10.28
CA ALA A 158 -0.19 -10.10 9.75
C ALA A 158 1.28 -9.69 9.98
N LEU A 159 1.61 -8.41 9.81
CA LEU A 159 2.95 -7.88 10.05
C LEU A 159 3.39 -8.00 11.52
N VAL A 160 2.50 -7.71 12.47
CA VAL A 160 2.81 -7.86 13.91
C VAL A 160 2.90 -9.34 14.30
N ILE A 161 2.05 -10.21 13.74
CA ILE A 161 2.13 -11.66 13.97
C ILE A 161 3.49 -12.21 13.52
N THR A 162 3.98 -11.75 12.37
CA THR A 162 5.32 -12.06 11.83
C THR A 162 6.46 -11.27 12.48
N LYS A 163 6.22 -10.67 13.65
CA LYS A 163 7.19 -10.02 14.55
C LYS A 163 7.75 -8.67 14.08
N ASN A 164 7.18 -8.06 13.04
CA ASN A 164 7.55 -6.70 12.65
C ASN A 164 7.05 -5.68 13.68
N HIS A 165 7.82 -4.61 13.87
CA HIS A 165 7.43 -3.47 14.71
C HIS A 165 6.79 -2.41 13.83
N ILE A 166 5.54 -2.07 14.09
CA ILE A 166 4.80 -1.05 13.37
C ILE A 166 4.93 0.31 14.05
N PHE A 167 5.24 1.32 13.24
CA PHE A 167 5.22 2.74 13.59
C PHE A 167 4.15 3.43 12.75
N THR A 168 3.29 4.23 13.37
CA THR A 168 2.30 5.04 12.65
C THR A 168 1.96 6.30 13.44
N SER A 169 1.21 7.23 12.87
CA SER A 169 0.66 8.37 13.61
C SER A 169 -0.77 8.13 14.06
N GLY A 170 -1.30 8.91 15.00
CA GLY A 170 -2.65 8.69 15.57
C GLY A 170 -3.83 9.21 14.73
N ALA A 171 -3.64 9.44 13.44
CA ALA A 171 -4.70 9.98 12.57
C ALA A 171 -5.85 8.98 12.33
N ALA A 172 -7.00 9.48 11.85
CA ALA A 172 -8.09 8.65 11.36
C ALA A 172 -7.74 7.93 10.03
N GLY A 173 -8.64 7.09 9.51
CA GLY A 173 -8.46 6.40 8.22
C GLY A 173 -7.43 5.30 8.28
N THR A 174 -6.40 5.35 7.40
CA THR A 174 -5.32 4.35 7.34
C THR A 174 -4.75 4.03 8.71
N ASN A 175 -4.39 5.06 9.45
CA ASN A 175 -3.64 4.91 10.68
C ASN A 175 -4.47 4.29 11.80
N ALA A 176 -5.75 4.66 11.90
CA ALA A 176 -6.68 4.00 12.82
C ALA A 176 -6.86 2.52 12.47
N ALA A 177 -6.97 2.17 11.18
CA ALA A 177 -7.03 0.78 10.74
C ALA A 177 -5.76 -0.01 11.08
N VAL A 178 -4.59 0.62 10.94
CA VAL A 178 -3.30 0.03 11.34
C VAL A 178 -3.27 -0.27 12.84
N ILE A 179 -3.67 0.72 13.67
CA ILE A 179 -3.71 0.57 15.12
C ILE A 179 -4.67 -0.55 15.52
N ARG A 180 -5.88 -0.62 14.94
CA ARG A 180 -6.84 -1.70 15.20
C ARG A 180 -6.24 -3.07 14.85
N GLY A 181 -5.61 -3.20 13.69
CA GLY A 181 -5.01 -4.46 13.23
C GLY A 181 -3.85 -4.91 14.11
N ALA A 182 -2.99 -3.97 14.50
CA ALA A 182 -1.86 -4.23 15.38
C ALA A 182 -2.31 -4.63 16.80
N LEU A 183 -3.31 -3.95 17.37
CA LEU A 183 -3.85 -4.29 18.70
C LEU A 183 -4.47 -5.69 18.74
N ARG A 184 -5.10 -6.12 17.64
CA ARG A 184 -5.65 -7.49 17.52
C ARG A 184 -4.59 -8.59 17.61
N ALA A 185 -3.32 -8.28 17.37
CA ALA A 185 -2.23 -9.25 17.45
C ALA A 185 -1.73 -9.53 18.89
N GLU A 186 -2.27 -8.83 19.90
CA GLU A 186 -1.95 -9.00 21.34
C GLU A 186 -0.45 -8.89 21.67
N LYS A 187 0.30 -8.10 20.88
CA LYS A 187 1.72 -7.79 21.08
C LYS A 187 1.93 -6.28 21.19
N PRO A 188 1.54 -5.66 22.32
CA PRO A 188 1.56 -4.20 22.48
C PRO A 188 2.98 -3.59 22.38
N GLU A 189 4.03 -4.39 22.52
CA GLU A 189 5.42 -3.98 22.35
C GLU A 189 5.84 -3.73 20.89
N LEU A 190 5.08 -4.26 19.92
CA LEU A 190 5.37 -4.15 18.50
C LEU A 190 4.56 -3.05 17.80
N LEU A 191 3.90 -2.18 18.56
CA LEU A 191 3.19 -1.01 18.05
C LEU A 191 3.68 0.23 18.78
N THR A 192 4.15 1.22 18.02
CA THR A 192 4.45 2.56 18.52
C THR A 192 3.66 3.58 17.73
N VAL A 193 2.91 4.44 18.42
CA VAL A 193 2.16 5.53 17.79
C VAL A 193 2.80 6.86 18.14
N ILE A 194 3.20 7.63 17.13
CA ILE A 194 3.80 8.96 17.30
C ILE A 194 2.77 10.01 16.87
N LEU A 195 2.34 10.86 17.79
CA LEU A 195 1.36 11.89 17.48
C LEU A 195 2.03 13.15 16.94
N PRO A 196 1.43 13.84 15.96
CA PRO A 196 1.97 15.10 15.46
C PRO A 196 1.90 16.23 16.49
N GLN A 197 0.94 16.14 17.42
CA GLN A 197 0.61 17.10 18.47
C GLN A 197 0.23 16.31 19.75
N SER A 198 -0.25 16.98 20.79
CA SER A 198 -0.79 16.32 21.98
C SER A 198 -2.00 15.43 21.67
N LEU A 199 -2.30 14.51 22.60
CA LEU A 199 -3.47 13.63 22.53
C LEU A 199 -4.78 14.42 22.53
N GLU A 200 -4.84 15.52 23.28
CA GLU A 200 -6.00 16.41 23.37
C GLU A 200 -6.37 17.06 22.03
N LYS A 201 -5.39 17.22 21.13
CA LYS A 201 -5.61 17.74 19.76
C LYS A 201 -6.14 16.69 18.78
N GLN A 202 -6.14 15.41 19.15
CA GLN A 202 -6.66 14.35 18.29
C GLN A 202 -8.20 14.31 18.34
N PRO A 203 -8.89 13.85 17.28
CA PRO A 203 -10.33 13.65 17.32
C PRO A 203 -10.76 12.67 18.45
N PRO A 204 -11.96 12.80 19.03
CA PRO A 204 -12.41 11.93 20.13
C PRO A 204 -12.36 10.43 19.79
N GLU A 205 -12.71 10.04 18.57
CA GLU A 205 -12.61 8.65 18.09
C GLU A 205 -11.17 8.14 18.13
N SER A 206 -10.22 8.96 17.67
CA SER A 206 -8.79 8.64 17.75
C SER A 206 -8.32 8.54 19.20
N GLN A 207 -8.76 9.44 20.09
CA GLN A 207 -8.41 9.38 21.52
C GLN A 207 -8.89 8.08 22.17
N GLU A 208 -10.11 7.64 21.88
CA GLU A 208 -10.64 6.38 22.39
C GLU A 208 -9.81 5.18 21.91
N LEU A 209 -9.43 5.14 20.64
CA LEU A 209 -8.57 4.09 20.10
C LEU A 209 -7.17 4.13 20.72
N LEU A 210 -6.58 5.32 20.86
CA LEU A 210 -5.24 5.53 21.41
C LEU A 210 -5.16 5.16 22.90
N SER A 211 -6.26 5.26 23.65
CA SER A 211 -6.32 4.81 25.05
C SER A 211 -6.01 3.32 25.23
N LYS A 212 -6.15 2.53 24.15
CA LYS A 212 -5.88 1.08 24.12
C LYS A 212 -4.42 0.78 23.74
N VAL A 213 -3.66 1.77 23.25
CA VAL A 213 -2.27 1.62 22.80
C VAL A 213 -1.31 1.86 23.96
N LYS A 214 -0.36 0.94 24.15
CA LYS A 214 0.61 1.02 25.25
C LYS A 214 1.71 2.07 25.02
N HIS A 215 2.20 2.19 23.79
CA HIS A 215 3.31 3.09 23.44
C HIS A 215 2.82 4.22 22.53
N VAL A 216 2.37 5.31 23.15
CA VAL A 216 2.01 6.55 22.47
C VAL A 216 3.03 7.62 22.82
N ILE A 217 3.61 8.26 21.81
CA ILE A 217 4.59 9.34 21.94
C ILE A 217 3.91 10.63 21.48
N GLU A 218 3.62 11.52 22.42
CA GLU A 218 2.99 12.80 22.14
C GLU A 218 4.03 13.89 21.83
N LYS A 219 3.61 14.90 21.05
CA LYS A 219 4.43 16.08 20.72
C LYS A 219 3.71 17.37 21.12
N PRO A 220 3.45 17.63 22.42
CA PRO A 220 2.73 18.81 22.86
C PRO A 220 3.45 20.12 22.50
N HIS A 221 4.77 20.08 22.34
CA HIS A 221 5.54 21.24 21.86
C HIS A 221 5.15 21.68 20.45
N ASN A 222 4.49 20.83 19.65
CA ASN A 222 3.99 21.16 18.31
C ASN A 222 2.55 21.66 18.28
N ASP A 223 1.87 21.81 19.43
CA ASP A 223 0.45 22.19 19.50
C ASP A 223 0.13 23.58 18.92
N HIS A 224 1.16 24.42 18.80
CA HIS A 224 1.10 25.76 18.22
C HIS A 224 1.21 25.76 16.68
N LEU A 225 1.69 24.66 16.08
CA LEU A 225 1.87 24.52 14.64
C LEU A 225 0.54 24.19 13.95
N SER A 226 0.46 24.46 12.65
CA SER A 226 -0.65 23.92 11.85
C SER A 226 -0.56 22.40 11.81
N LEU A 227 -1.70 21.72 11.69
CA LEU A 227 -1.72 20.26 11.63
C LEU A 227 -0.92 19.70 10.44
N LEU A 228 -0.86 20.45 9.33
CA LEU A 228 -0.07 20.07 8.17
C LEU A 228 1.43 20.10 8.47
N GLU A 229 1.93 21.17 9.08
CA GLU A 229 3.35 21.29 9.47
C GLU A 229 3.71 20.25 10.55
N ALA A 230 2.88 20.12 11.57
CA ALA A 230 3.07 19.12 12.62
C ALA A 230 3.09 17.68 12.06
N SER A 231 2.25 17.39 11.06
CA SER A 231 2.24 16.09 10.37
C SER A 231 3.53 15.85 9.58
N ARG A 232 4.08 16.87 8.88
CA ARG A 232 5.38 16.73 8.18
C ARG A 232 6.51 16.35 9.16
N LEU A 233 6.62 17.08 10.27
CA LEU A 233 7.62 16.78 11.30
C LEU A 233 7.46 15.37 11.87
N CYS A 234 6.21 15.00 12.22
CA CYS A 234 5.89 13.67 12.71
C CYS A 234 6.25 12.56 11.71
N ASN A 235 6.02 12.79 10.42
CA ASN A 235 6.33 11.81 9.38
C ASN A 235 7.84 11.58 9.27
N MET A 236 8.64 12.65 9.37
CA MET A 236 10.11 12.53 9.38
C MET A 236 10.61 11.76 10.59
N ASP A 237 10.01 12.00 11.76
CA ASP A 237 10.35 11.26 12.96
C ASP A 237 10.05 9.76 12.81
N ILE A 238 8.90 9.39 12.22
CA ILE A 238 8.58 7.98 11.93
C ILE A 238 9.58 7.40 10.92
N ILE A 239 9.85 8.10 9.81
CA ILE A 239 10.79 7.64 8.78
C ILE A 239 12.19 7.37 9.36
N SER A 240 12.63 8.18 10.32
CA SER A 240 13.92 8.00 10.98
C SER A 240 14.04 6.66 11.75
N GLN A 241 12.92 6.09 12.19
CA GLN A 241 12.87 4.89 13.05
C GLN A 241 12.67 3.57 12.28
N VAL A 242 12.33 3.64 10.99
CA VAL A 242 11.89 2.49 10.20
C VAL A 242 12.86 2.14 9.08
N GLN A 243 12.84 0.89 8.60
CA GLN A 243 13.56 0.47 7.40
C GLN A 243 12.64 0.40 6.18
N GLN A 244 11.35 0.14 6.42
CA GLN A 244 10.33 0.05 5.37
C GLN A 244 9.20 1.02 5.64
N VAL A 245 8.64 1.57 4.57
CA VAL A 245 7.49 2.47 4.57
C VAL A 245 6.39 1.85 3.72
N ILE A 246 5.19 1.77 4.28
CA ILE A 246 3.96 1.40 3.57
C ILE A 246 3.03 2.62 3.59
N CYS A 247 2.66 3.12 2.42
CA CYS A 247 1.87 4.33 2.29
C CYS A 247 0.59 4.05 1.48
N PHE A 248 -0.56 4.51 1.98
CA PHE A 248 -1.86 4.44 1.30
C PHE A 248 -2.34 5.86 0.99
N ALA A 249 -2.26 6.29 -0.26
CA ALA A 249 -2.50 7.69 -0.63
C ALA A 249 -3.36 7.81 -1.89
N PHE A 250 -3.97 8.97 -2.08
CA PHE A 250 -4.45 9.41 -3.39
C PHE A 250 -3.29 10.08 -4.15
N HIS A 251 -3.38 10.10 -5.48
CA HIS A 251 -2.34 10.70 -6.33
C HIS A 251 -2.11 12.19 -6.06
N ASP A 252 -3.15 12.91 -5.59
CA ASP A 252 -3.11 14.34 -5.30
C ASP A 252 -2.60 14.69 -3.89
N SER A 253 -2.31 13.69 -3.06
CA SER A 253 -1.88 13.90 -1.67
C SER A 253 -0.43 14.36 -1.58
N ARG A 254 -0.20 15.67 -1.73
CA ARG A 254 1.14 16.29 -1.70
C ARG A 254 1.96 15.88 -0.47
N LEU A 255 1.36 15.94 0.73
CA LEU A 255 2.02 15.56 1.97
C LEU A 255 2.56 14.12 1.94
N LEU A 256 1.76 13.17 1.48
CA LEU A 256 2.14 11.76 1.45
C LEU A 256 3.11 11.45 0.32
N MET A 257 2.99 12.13 -0.82
CA MET A 257 3.96 12.01 -1.91
C MET A 257 5.33 12.56 -1.51
N GLU A 258 5.37 13.73 -0.84
CA GLU A 258 6.58 14.29 -0.22
C GLU A 258 7.18 13.30 0.78
N THR A 259 6.35 12.76 1.69
CA THR A 259 6.78 11.77 2.71
C THR A 259 7.41 10.52 2.06
N CYS A 260 6.79 9.99 1.00
CA CYS A 260 7.32 8.84 0.25
C CYS A 260 8.63 9.19 -0.45
N GLN A 261 8.74 10.40 -1.01
CA GLN A 261 9.97 10.84 -1.67
C GLN A 261 11.11 11.00 -0.66
N GLU A 262 10.84 11.58 0.51
CA GLU A 262 11.82 11.70 1.60
C GLU A 262 12.27 10.33 2.11
N ALA A 263 11.34 9.38 2.25
CA ALA A 263 11.68 8.00 2.59
C ALA A 263 12.60 7.34 1.53
N LYS A 264 12.32 7.54 0.23
CA LYS A 264 13.20 7.07 -0.86
C LYS A 264 14.58 7.72 -0.79
N ASN A 265 14.64 9.04 -0.55
CA ASN A 265 15.90 9.77 -0.43
C ASN A 265 16.75 9.24 0.76
N LEU A 266 16.08 8.78 1.82
CA LEU A 266 16.70 8.12 2.98
C LEU A 266 16.89 6.60 2.78
N ARG A 267 16.75 6.10 1.55
CA ARG A 267 16.97 4.71 1.14
C ARG A 267 16.13 3.71 1.94
N LYS A 268 14.90 4.10 2.27
CA LYS A 268 13.91 3.20 2.86
C LYS A 268 13.24 2.38 1.76
N ILE A 269 12.85 1.16 2.07
CA ILE A 269 12.00 0.37 1.16
C ILE A 269 10.61 1.00 1.18
N VAL A 270 10.14 1.57 0.06
CA VAL A 270 8.83 2.23 0.00
C VAL A 270 7.84 1.39 -0.82
N THR A 271 6.72 1.04 -0.20
CA THR A 271 5.56 0.43 -0.85
C THR A 271 4.41 1.43 -0.84
N LEU A 272 4.01 1.91 -2.01
CA LEU A 272 2.95 2.90 -2.17
C LEU A 272 1.74 2.25 -2.83
N PHE A 273 0.58 2.35 -2.17
CA PHE A 273 -0.72 1.93 -2.67
C PHE A 273 -1.58 3.16 -2.99
N TYR A 274 -2.05 3.25 -4.23
CA TYR A 274 -3.04 4.25 -4.62
C TYR A 274 -4.46 3.74 -4.37
N LEU A 275 -5.36 4.66 -4.03
CA LEU A 275 -6.74 4.37 -3.60
C LEU A 275 -7.80 4.79 -4.62
N ASP A 276 -7.37 5.35 -5.76
CA ASP A 276 -8.14 5.95 -6.86
C ASP A 276 -7.69 5.44 -8.23
#